data_AF-A0A7W1YVN2-F1
#
_entry.id   AF-A0A7W1YVN2-F1
#
_cell.length_a   1.000
_cell.length_b   1.000
_cell.length_c   1.000
_cell.angle_alpha   90.00
_cell.angle_beta   90.00
_cell.angle_gamma   90.00
#
_symmetry.space_group_name_H-M   'P 1'
#
loop_
_entity.id
_entity.type
_entity.pdbx_description
1 polymer ?
#
loop_
_entity_poly.entity_id
_entity_poly.type
_entity_poly.pdbx_seq_one_letter_code
_entity_poly.pdbx_strand_id
1 'polypeptide(L)' 'MTKEAVQFRDLSVDELEARRLDERKTLFNLVNERAQAGRRHEKPHRIRQTKKTIARLLTIQREKQIAKG' A
#
# COMPACT_ATOMS: atom_id res chain seq x y z
N MET A 1 4.22 13.60 9.41
CA MET A 1 4.44 12.39 8.56
C MET A 1 4.19 11.15 9.41
N THR A 2 3.47 10.14 8.92
CA THR A 2 3.25 8.87 9.65
C THR A 2 4.52 8.01 9.62
N LYS A 3 4.83 7.27 10.70
CA LYS A 3 6.01 6.40 10.83
C LYS A 3 6.28 5.51 9.60
N GLU A 4 5.22 5.02 8.94
CA GLU A 4 5.30 4.22 7.72
C GLU A 4 6.02 4.91 6.55
N ALA A 5 5.81 6.22 6.35
CA ALA A 5 6.39 6.91 5.20
C ALA A 5 7.91 7.09 5.34
N VAL A 6 8.39 7.18 6.58
CA VAL A 6 9.84 7.23 6.88
C VAL A 6 10.45 5.86 6.58
N GLN A 7 9.84 4.78 7.06
CA GLN A 7 10.32 3.41 6.80
C GLN A 7 10.39 3.06 5.32
N PHE A 8 9.43 3.53 4.51
CA PHE A 8 9.46 3.30 3.07
C PHE A 8 10.60 4.03 2.36
N ARG A 9 11.09 5.15 2.90
CA ARG A 9 12.23 5.86 2.30
C ARG A 9 13.55 5.12 2.50
N ASP A 10 13.64 4.26 3.50
CA ASP A 10 14.84 3.46 3.77
C ASP A 10 14.93 2.22 2.85
N LEU A 11 13.80 1.77 2.29
CA LEU A 11 13.74 0.63 1.37
C LEU A 11 14.32 0.95 -0.01
N SER A 12 14.97 -0.02 -0.65
CA SER A 12 15.36 0.02 -2.05
C SER A 12 14.15 0.04 -2.99
N VAL A 13 14.37 0.35 -4.28
CA VAL A 13 13.30 0.37 -5.29
C VAL A 13 12.65 -1.02 -5.45
N ASP A 14 13.44 -2.08 -5.39
CA ASP A 14 12.94 -3.45 -5.51
C ASP A 14 12.16 -3.89 -4.27
N GLU A 15 12.59 -3.50 -3.08
CA GLU A 15 11.86 -3.74 -1.84
C GLU A 15 10.55 -2.95 -1.78
N LEU A 16 10.53 -1.72 -2.29
CA LEU A 16 9.31 -0.93 -2.45
C LEU A 16 8.31 -1.61 -3.39
N GLU A 17 8.79 -2.18 -4.50
CA GLU A 17 7.97 -2.90 -5.47
C GLU A 17 7.41 -4.20 -4.86
N ALA A 18 8.25 -4.98 -4.17
CA ALA A 18 7.82 -6.19 -3.47
C ALA A 18 6.75 -5.86 -2.41
N ARG A 19 6.98 -4.83 -1.59
CA ARG A 19 6.02 -4.39 -0.57
C ARG A 19 4.71 -3.92 -1.20
N ARG A 20 4.77 -3.19 -2.31
CA ARG A 20 3.60 -2.76 -3.09
C ARG A 20 2.79 -3.94 -3.61
N LEU A 21 3.45 -5.00 -4.06
CA LEU A 21 2.81 -6.22 -4.53
C LEU A 21 2.01 -6.90 -3.41
N ASP A 22 2.59 -6.99 -2.21
CA ASP A 22 1.94 -7.59 -1.05
C ASP A 22 0.77 -6.76 -0.52
N GLU A 23 0.89 -5.43 -0.49
CA GLU A 23 -0.22 -4.54 -0.15
C GLU A 23 -1.36 -4.65 -1.17
N ARG A 24 -1.04 -4.86 -2.46
CA ARG A 24 -2.05 -5.10 -3.50
C ARG A 24 -2.79 -6.43 -3.30
N LYS A 25 -2.08 -7.50 -2.94
CA LYS A 25 -2.71 -8.79 -2.57
C LYS A 25 -3.62 -8.62 -1.36
N THR A 26 -3.17 -7.89 -0.34
CA THR A 26 -3.95 -7.57 0.85
C THR A 26 -5.23 -6.81 0.48
N LEU A 27 -5.10 -5.79 -0.38
CA LEU A 27 -6.24 -5.02 -0.87
C LEU A 27 -7.26 -5.90 -1.61
N PHE A 28 -6.79 -6.82 -2.46
CA PHE A 28 -7.64 -7.75 -3.18
C PHE A 28 -8.44 -8.63 -2.21
N ASN A 29 -7.78 -9.21 -1.21
CA ASN A 29 -8.44 -10.02 -0.20
C ASN A 29 -9.48 -9.22 0.58
N LEU A 30 -9.16 -8.00 1.03
CA LEU A 30 -10.09 -7.13 1.75
C LEU A 30 -11.32 -6.74 0.90
N VAL A 31 -11.11 -6.50 -0.40
CA VAL A 31 -12.21 -6.19 -1.33
C VAL A 31 -13.09 -7.41 -1.57
N ASN A 32 -12.50 -8.60 -1.72
CA ASN A 32 -13.25 -9.84 -1.87
C ASN A 32 -14.03 -10.18 -0.60
N GLU A 33 -13.41 -10.09 0.58
CA GLU A 33 -14.09 -10.26 1.88
C GLU A 33 -15.26 -9.30 2.01
N ARG A 34 -15.09 -8.03 1.61
CA ARG A 34 -16.19 -7.05 1.60
C ARG A 34 -17.30 -7.45 0.64
N ALA A 35 -16.96 -7.96 -0.55
CA ALA A 35 -17.94 -8.41 -1.52
C ALA A 35 -18.75 -9.61 -0.99
N GLN A 36 -18.09 -10.57 -0.33
CA GLN A 36 -18.72 -11.75 0.26
C GLN A 36 -19.55 -11.42 1.51
N ALA A 37 -19.06 -10.53 2.38
CA ALA A 37 -19.74 -10.15 3.64
C ALA A 37 -20.86 -9.10 3.47
N GLY A 38 -20.98 -8.50 2.28
CA GLY A 38 -21.97 -7.44 2.01
C GLY A 38 -21.82 -6.22 2.94
N ARG A 39 -22.94 -5.68 3.44
CA ARG A 39 -22.97 -4.49 4.32
C ARG A 39 -22.33 -4.72 5.70
N ARG A 40 -22.02 -5.96 6.09
CA ARG A 40 -21.43 -6.31 7.40
C ARG A 40 -19.91 -6.47 7.37
N HIS A 41 -19.22 -5.85 6.42
CA HIS A 41 -17.77 -5.89 6.41
C HIS A 41 -17.21 -5.18 7.66
N GLU A 42 -16.49 -5.93 8.49
CA GLU A 42 -16.07 -5.47 9.81
C GLU A 42 -15.05 -4.32 9.76
N LYS A 43 -14.27 -4.19 8.67
CA LYS A 43 -13.08 -3.33 8.64
C LYS A 43 -12.96 -2.48 7.37
N PRO A 44 -13.99 -1.67 7.01
CA PRO A 44 -13.97 -0.85 5.78
C PRO A 44 -12.85 0.21 5.79
N HIS A 45 -12.41 0.63 6.98
CA HIS A 45 -11.27 1.53 7.14
C HIS A 45 -9.94 0.94 6.63
N ARG A 46 -9.76 -0.40 6.71
CA ARG A 46 -8.54 -1.07 6.26
C ARG A 46 -8.36 -0.97 4.76
N ILE A 47 -9.44 -1.12 3.97
CA ILE A 47 -9.40 -0.91 2.52
C ILE A 47 -8.87 0.49 2.19
N ARG A 48 -9.37 1.53 2.87
CA ARG A 48 -8.91 2.90 2.66
C ARG A 48 -7.46 3.09 3.10
N GLN A 49 -7.06 2.48 4.21
CA GLN A 49 -5.69 2.55 4.71
C GLN A 49 -4.71 1.87 3.76
N THR A 50 -4.97 0.63 3.34
CA THR A 50 -4.15 -0.11 2.38
C THR A 50 -4.00 0.65 1.05
N LYS A 51 -5.09 1.25 0.53
CA LYS A 51 -4.99 2.11 -0.67
C LYS A 51 -4.06 3.31 -0.47
N LYS A 52 -4.11 3.97 0.70
CA LYS A 52 -3.19 5.07 1.02
C LYS A 52 -1.75 4.59 1.15
N THR A 53 -1.53 3.41 1.72
CA THR A 53 -0.20 2.79 1.82
C THR A 53 0.39 2.53 0.44
N ILE A 54 -0.38 1.93 -0.47
CA ILE A 54 0.03 1.70 -1.86
C ILE A 54 0.38 3.03 -2.56
N ALA A 55 -0.46 4.05 -2.40
CA ALA A 55 -0.21 5.37 -2.99
C ALA A 55 1.13 5.97 -2.51
N ARG A 56 1.43 5.87 -1.20
CA ARG A 56 2.71 6.35 -0.64
C ARG A 56 3.91 5.57 -1.16
N LEU A 57 3.80 4.23 -1.26
CA LEU A 57 4.85 3.39 -1.82
C LEU A 57 5.17 3.82 -3.26
N LEU A 58 4.15 4.02 -4.09
CA LEU A 58 4.30 4.50 -5.46
C LEU A 58 4.95 5.89 -5.53
N THR A 59 4.53 6.82 -4.66
CA THR A 59 5.12 8.17 -4.61
C THR A 59 6.62 8.09 -4.31
N ILE A 60 7.02 7.36 -3.26
CA ILE A 60 8.43 7.24 -2.85
C ILE A 60 9.25 6.49 -3.90
N GLN A 61 8.69 5.44 -4.50
CA GLN A 61 9.34 4.72 -5.60
C GLN A 61 9.62 5.66 -6.78
N ARG A 62 8.65 6.51 -7.13
CA ARG A 62 8.82 7.50 -8.21
C ARG A 62 9.83 8.58 -7.85
N GLU A 63 9.80 9.10 -6.62
CA GLU A 63 10.79 10.06 -6.11
C GLU A 63 12.22 9.49 -6.26
N LYS A 64 12.43 8.23 -5.86
CA LYS A 64 13.73 7.54 -5.98
C LYS A 64 14.17 7.30 -7.42
N GLN A 65 13.23 6.99 -8.31
CA GLN A 65 13.53 6.82 -9.75
C GLN A 65 13.95 8.14 -10.39
N ILE A 66 13.27 9.24 -10.06
CA ILE A 66 13.63 10.58 -10.57
C ILE A 66 14.99 11.00 -10.01
N ALA A 67 15.26 10.79 -8.73
CA ALA A 67 16.54 11.18 -8.11
C ALA A 67 17.76 10.39 -8.61
N LYS A 68 17.54 9.23 -9.25
CA LYS A 68 18.60 8.42 -9.89
C LYS A 68 18.85 8.78 -11.36
N GLY A 69 17.98 9.57 -11.99
CA GLY A 69 18.12 10.06 -13.37
C GLY A 69 18.68 11.46 -13.42
#